data_AF-A0A7L9BRM2-F1
#
_entry.id   AF-A0A7L9BRM2-F1
#
_cell.length_a   1.000
_cell.length_b   1.000
_cell.length_c   1.000
_cell.angle_alpha   90.00
_cell.angle_beta   90.00
_cell.angle_gamma   90.00
#
_symmetry.space_group_name_H-M   'P 1'
#
loop_
_entity.id
_entity.type
_entity.pdbx_description
1 polymer ?
#
loop_
_entity_poly.entity_id
_entity_poly.type
_entity_poly.pdbx_seq_one_letter_code
_entity_poly.pdbx_strand_id
1 'polypeptide(L)'
;MAESLRDLLRSLRRAQISRDRTTAESIAKGLYPDEARLRSALRPGVDDAVVRRIAEMHRQFAARGWSEMLAADDAYTEVLVFGATGEAIARGGAEEFDPRAQGVATTILRSETRYFVASFVPPGERLGQKYHLFYHDGERWGLLGPIWLVLRSDSGRA
;
A
#
# COMPACT_ATOMS: atom_id res chain seq x y z
N MET A 1 11.24 -2.19 10.89
CA MET A 1 10.35 -1.67 9.82
C MET A 1 9.35 -2.72 9.37
N ALA A 2 9.72 -3.82 8.71
CA ALA A 2 8.74 -4.84 8.31
C ALA A 2 7.88 -5.38 9.47
N GLU A 3 8.49 -5.58 10.65
CA GLU A 3 7.76 -6.03 11.85
C GLU A 3 6.69 -5.04 12.32
N SER A 4 6.98 -3.74 12.34
CA SER A 4 5.99 -2.75 12.80
C SER A 4 4.80 -2.60 11.84
N LEU A 5 5.02 -2.78 10.53
CA LEU A 5 3.90 -2.90 9.58
C LEU A 5 3.11 -4.19 9.82
N ARG A 6 3.80 -5.31 10.03
CA ARG A 6 3.17 -6.60 10.33
C ARG A 6 2.28 -6.52 11.57
N ASP A 7 2.75 -5.90 12.64
CA ASP A 7 2.01 -5.75 13.89
C ASP A 7 0.81 -4.81 13.76
N LEU A 8 0.96 -3.71 13.00
CA LEU A 8 -0.15 -2.82 12.66
C LEU A 8 -1.25 -3.59 11.90
N LEU A 9 -0.86 -4.36 10.88
CA LEU A 9 -1.79 -5.13 10.07
C LEU A 9 -2.39 -6.33 10.80
N ARG A 10 -1.66 -6.97 11.72
CA ARG A 10 -2.21 -7.96 12.66
C ARG A 10 -3.26 -7.33 13.58
N SER A 11 -3.02 -6.10 14.03
CA SER A 11 -3.98 -5.38 14.87
C SER A 11 -5.25 -5.03 14.10
N LEU A 12 -5.12 -4.57 12.84
CA LEU A 12 -6.24 -4.41 11.92
C LEU A 12 -7.01 -5.72 11.74
N ARG A 13 -6.30 -6.82 11.47
CA ARG A 13 -6.93 -8.12 11.24
C ARG A 13 -7.69 -8.63 12.46
N ARG A 14 -7.10 -8.51 13.66
CA ARG A 14 -7.80 -8.84 14.92
C ARG A 14 -9.07 -8.04 15.09
N ALA A 15 -9.04 -6.73 14.86
CA ALA A 15 -10.21 -5.87 14.95
C ALA A 15 -11.30 -6.26 13.94
N GLN A 16 -10.93 -6.63 12.71
CA GLN A 16 -11.86 -7.12 11.70
C GLN A 16 -12.53 -8.43 12.14
N ILE A 17 -11.75 -9.42 12.60
CA ILE A 17 -12.26 -10.72 13.07
C ILE A 17 -13.17 -10.55 14.29
N SER A 18 -12.79 -9.70 15.24
CA SER A 18 -13.59 -9.40 16.43
C SER A 18 -14.77 -8.47 16.16
N ARG A 19 -14.98 -8.05 14.89
CA ARG A 19 -15.99 -7.07 14.47
C ARG A 19 -15.90 -5.73 15.20
N ASP A 20 -14.73 -5.36 15.69
CA ASP A 20 -14.43 -4.03 16.24
C ASP A 20 -14.22 -3.03 15.10
N ARG A 21 -15.35 -2.55 14.55
CA ARG A 21 -15.37 -1.63 13.42
C ARG A 21 -14.64 -0.32 13.72
N THR A 22 -14.74 0.20 14.94
CA THR A 22 -14.13 1.48 15.33
C THR A 22 -12.61 1.39 15.25
N THR A 23 -12.03 0.35 15.84
CA THR A 23 -10.57 0.14 15.79
C THR A 23 -10.10 -0.16 14.37
N ALA A 24 -10.83 -0.99 13.63
CA ALA A 24 -10.48 -1.33 12.25
C ALA A 24 -10.48 -0.08 11.34
N GLU A 25 -11.53 0.75 11.41
CA GLU A 25 -11.62 2.00 10.65
C GLU A 25 -10.55 3.02 11.04
N SER A 26 -10.23 3.14 12.34
CA SER A 26 -9.19 4.06 12.81
C SER A 26 -7.81 3.68 12.26
N ILE A 27 -7.45 2.39 12.35
CA ILE A 27 -6.19 1.87 11.81
C ILE A 27 -6.14 2.06 10.28
N ALA A 28 -7.20 1.64 9.58
CA ALA A 28 -7.26 1.72 8.13
C ALA A 28 -7.17 3.17 7.64
N LYS A 29 -7.93 4.10 8.22
CA LYS A 29 -7.87 5.53 7.90
C LYS A 29 -6.46 6.10 8.09
N GLY A 30 -5.74 5.68 9.14
CA GLY A 30 -4.37 6.13 9.40
C GLY A 30 -3.35 5.74 8.33
N LEU A 31 -3.64 4.68 7.56
CA LEU A 31 -2.78 4.22 6.47
C LEU A 31 -2.91 5.08 5.20
N TYR A 32 -4.00 5.79 4.98
CA TYR A 32 -4.17 6.55 3.74
C TYR A 32 -3.57 7.96 3.85
N PRO A 33 -2.50 8.27 3.10
CA PRO A 33 -1.86 9.57 3.14
C PRO A 33 -2.71 10.64 2.46
N ASP A 34 -2.64 11.87 2.97
CA ASP A 34 -3.11 13.05 2.25
C ASP A 34 -2.10 13.48 1.16
N GLU A 35 -2.45 14.50 0.37
CA GLU A 35 -1.57 14.99 -0.69
C GLU A 35 -0.19 15.47 -0.20
N ALA A 36 -0.09 16.05 1.00
CA ALA A 36 1.17 16.54 1.53
C ALA A 36 2.10 15.37 1.85
N ARG A 37 1.57 14.33 2.49
CA ARG A 37 2.30 13.08 2.76
C ARG A 37 2.67 12.35 1.47
N LEU A 38 1.80 12.36 0.45
CA LEU A 38 2.11 11.79 -0.86
C LEU A 38 3.31 12.49 -1.51
N ARG A 39 3.36 13.84 -1.50
CA ARG A 39 4.51 14.60 -2.04
C ARG A 39 5.82 14.25 -1.34
N SER A 40 5.79 14.01 -0.03
CA SER A 40 6.97 13.56 0.73
C SER A 40 7.38 12.13 0.37
N ALA A 41 6.42 11.25 0.14
CA ALA A 41 6.66 9.83 -0.15
C ALA A 41 7.21 9.55 -1.56
N LEU A 42 6.83 10.39 -2.51
CA LEU A 42 7.15 10.24 -3.92
C LEU A 42 8.48 10.93 -4.29
N ARG A 43 8.98 10.63 -5.49
CA ARG A 43 10.17 11.27 -6.05
C ARG A 43 9.97 12.80 -6.14
N PRO A 44 10.99 13.61 -5.86
CA PRO A 44 10.94 15.05 -6.16
C PRO A 44 10.58 15.30 -7.63
N GLY A 45 9.72 16.28 -7.89
CA GLY A 45 9.32 16.66 -9.25
C GLY A 45 8.25 15.79 -9.89
N VAL A 46 7.61 14.87 -9.16
CA VAL A 46 6.37 14.23 -9.63
C VAL A 46 5.30 15.30 -9.84
N ASP A 47 4.65 15.25 -11.00
CA ASP A 47 3.58 16.18 -11.39
C ASP A 47 2.45 16.19 -10.33
N ASP A 48 2.00 17.38 -9.96
CA ASP A 48 0.87 17.58 -9.05
C ASP A 48 -0.41 16.88 -9.55
N ALA A 49 -0.60 16.75 -10.87
CA ALA A 49 -1.70 16.00 -11.45
C ALA A 49 -1.67 14.52 -11.03
N VAL A 50 -0.48 13.90 -10.99
CA VAL A 50 -0.31 12.51 -10.53
C VAL A 50 -0.62 12.39 -9.05
N VAL A 51 -0.10 13.31 -8.23
CA VAL A 51 -0.38 13.34 -6.77
C VAL A 51 -1.87 13.43 -6.50
N ARG A 52 -2.57 14.36 -7.17
CA ARG A 52 -4.01 14.55 -7.03
C ARG A 52 -4.80 13.32 -7.45
N ARG A 53 -4.40 12.61 -8.51
CA ARG A 53 -5.09 11.38 -8.93
C ARG A 53 -4.88 10.22 -7.94
N ILE A 54 -3.70 10.11 -7.34
CA ILE A 54 -3.45 9.13 -6.26
C ILE A 54 -4.32 9.47 -5.04
N ALA A 55 -4.36 10.73 -4.63
CA ALA A 55 -5.22 11.18 -3.54
C ALA A 55 -6.71 10.95 -3.85
N GLU A 56 -7.14 11.18 -5.09
CA GLU A 56 -8.51 10.88 -5.53
C GLU A 56 -8.83 9.39 -5.46
N MET A 57 -7.92 8.52 -5.89
CA MET A 57 -8.07 7.07 -5.71
C MET A 57 -8.27 6.72 -4.22
N HIS A 58 -7.51 7.35 -3.31
CA HIS A 58 -7.69 7.15 -1.87
C HIS A 58 -9.04 7.67 -1.35
N ARG A 59 -9.53 8.81 -1.87
CA ARG A 59 -10.88 9.31 -1.53
C ARG A 59 -11.97 8.35 -1.99
N GLN A 60 -11.83 7.73 -3.16
CA GLN A 60 -12.78 6.74 -3.65
C GLN A 60 -12.78 5.47 -2.79
N PHE A 61 -11.62 5.08 -2.27
CA PHE A 61 -11.50 4.02 -1.28
C PHE A 61 -12.18 4.40 0.04
N ALA A 62 -11.99 5.63 0.51
CA ALA A 62 -12.66 6.17 1.70
C ALA A 62 -14.19 6.08 1.60
N ALA A 63 -14.74 6.41 0.44
CA ALA A 63 -16.19 6.40 0.19
C ALA A 63 -16.81 5.00 0.32
N ARG A 64 -15.99 3.95 0.21
CA ARG A 64 -16.38 2.55 0.37
C ARG A 64 -16.12 2.00 1.78
N GLY A 65 -15.58 2.80 2.71
CA GLY A 65 -15.12 2.36 4.03
C GLY A 65 -13.64 1.96 3.99
N TRP A 66 -12.84 2.55 4.89
CA TRP A 66 -11.38 2.37 4.85
C TRP A 66 -10.99 0.94 5.20
N SER A 67 -11.65 0.35 6.19
CA SER A 67 -11.32 -1.00 6.63
C SER A 67 -11.83 -2.08 5.66
N GLU A 68 -12.87 -1.79 4.87
CA GLU A 68 -13.41 -2.69 3.85
C GLU A 68 -12.40 -2.92 2.71
N MET A 69 -11.65 -1.89 2.34
CA MET A 69 -10.60 -1.98 1.32
C MET A 69 -9.41 -2.86 1.74
N LEU A 70 -9.26 -3.10 3.04
CA LEU A 70 -8.26 -3.98 3.63
C LEU A 70 -8.91 -5.22 4.27
N ALA A 71 -10.18 -5.52 3.99
CA ALA A 71 -10.82 -6.72 4.47
C ALA A 71 -10.27 -7.95 3.74
N ALA A 72 -10.13 -9.04 4.49
CA ALA A 72 -9.83 -10.37 3.98
C ALA A 72 -10.73 -11.41 4.65
N ASP A 73 -10.76 -12.60 4.04
CA ASP A 73 -11.50 -13.75 4.53
C ASP A 73 -11.07 -14.15 5.95
N ASP A 74 -12.02 -14.62 6.77
CA ASP A 74 -11.80 -15.05 8.16
C ASP A 74 -10.74 -16.15 8.30
N ALA A 75 -10.52 -16.97 7.28
CA ALA A 75 -9.43 -17.93 7.25
C ALA A 75 -8.04 -17.29 7.20
N TYR A 76 -7.93 -16.03 6.77
CA TYR A 76 -6.65 -15.35 6.53
C TYR A 76 -6.21 -14.64 7.81
N THR A 77 -5.53 -15.38 8.67
CA THR A 77 -5.20 -14.95 10.05
C THR A 77 -3.73 -14.57 10.22
N GLU A 78 -2.86 -14.97 9.28
CA GLU A 78 -1.44 -14.62 9.29
C GLU A 78 -1.15 -13.43 8.38
N VAL A 79 -0.07 -12.71 8.70
CA VAL A 79 0.37 -11.52 7.97
C VAL A 79 1.82 -11.71 7.54
N LEU A 80 2.05 -11.80 6.23
CA LEU A 80 3.37 -11.76 5.63
C LEU A 80 3.68 -10.35 5.15
N VAL A 81 4.92 -9.91 5.33
CA VAL A 81 5.38 -8.59 4.90
C VAL A 81 6.73 -8.73 4.22
N PHE A 82 6.84 -8.20 3.01
CA PHE A 82 8.04 -8.20 2.19
C PHE A 82 8.42 -6.77 1.85
N GLY A 83 9.72 -6.45 1.84
CA GLY A 83 10.21 -5.10 1.61
C GLY A 83 11.32 -5.07 0.58
N ALA A 84 11.34 -4.03 -0.25
CA ALA A 84 12.36 -3.76 -1.24
C ALA A 84 12.58 -2.24 -1.37
N THR A 85 13.78 -1.82 -1.78
CA THR A 85 14.01 -0.41 -2.13
C THR A 85 13.34 -0.06 -3.45
N GLY A 86 13.02 1.22 -3.68
CA GLY A 86 12.52 1.69 -4.96
C GLY A 86 13.43 1.30 -6.13
N GLU A 87 14.75 1.37 -5.93
CA GLU A 87 15.75 0.91 -6.90
C GLU A 87 15.64 -0.60 -7.20
N ALA A 88 15.50 -1.45 -6.18
CA ALA A 88 15.37 -2.90 -6.36
C ALA A 88 14.07 -3.27 -7.11
N ILE A 89 12.97 -2.57 -6.82
CA ILE A 89 11.69 -2.75 -7.53
C ILE A 89 11.83 -2.30 -8.99
N ALA A 90 12.48 -1.17 -9.26
CA ALA A 90 12.72 -0.66 -10.61
C ALA A 90 13.57 -1.62 -11.47
N ARG A 91 14.49 -2.36 -10.86
CA ARG A 91 15.29 -3.41 -11.51
C ARG A 91 14.54 -4.73 -11.73
N GLY A 92 13.33 -4.89 -11.17
CA GLY A 92 12.56 -6.14 -11.24
C GLY A 92 13.06 -7.26 -10.30
N GLY A 93 13.96 -6.95 -9.35
CA GLY A 93 14.51 -7.93 -8.42
C GLY A 93 13.65 -8.19 -7.17
N ALA A 94 12.38 -7.78 -7.18
CA ALA A 94 11.49 -7.81 -6.03
C ALA A 94 10.30 -8.77 -6.29
N GLU A 95 10.55 -10.08 -6.20
CA GLU A 95 9.64 -11.16 -6.64
C GLU A 95 8.23 -11.09 -6.01
N GLU A 96 8.10 -10.58 -4.79
CA GLU A 96 6.82 -10.50 -4.08
C GLU A 96 5.93 -9.34 -4.55
N PHE A 97 6.48 -8.42 -5.35
CA PHE A 97 5.80 -7.24 -5.85
C PHE A 97 5.10 -7.54 -7.18
N ASP A 98 3.96 -6.88 -7.42
CA ASP A 98 3.29 -6.95 -8.72
C ASP A 98 4.26 -6.45 -9.82
N PRO A 99 4.39 -7.14 -10.97
CA PRO A 99 5.28 -6.69 -12.06
C PRO A 99 5.04 -5.24 -12.51
N ARG A 100 3.80 -4.75 -12.39
CA ARG A 100 3.45 -3.35 -12.71
C ARG A 100 4.07 -2.33 -11.75
N ALA A 101 4.49 -2.75 -10.56
CA ALA A 101 5.21 -1.91 -9.62
C ALA A 101 6.57 -1.47 -10.15
N GLN A 102 7.17 -2.21 -11.10
CA GLN A 102 8.42 -1.82 -11.75
C GLN A 102 8.28 -0.47 -12.47
N GLY A 103 7.24 -0.31 -13.30
CA GLY A 103 6.99 0.95 -14.01
C GLY A 103 6.64 2.12 -13.07
N VAL A 104 5.97 1.82 -11.96
CA VAL A 104 5.73 2.81 -10.90
C VAL A 104 7.06 3.24 -10.26
N ALA A 105 7.95 2.28 -9.98
CA ALA A 105 9.23 2.51 -9.33
C ALA A 105 10.19 3.35 -10.18
N THR A 106 10.25 3.09 -11.48
CA THR A 106 11.06 3.89 -12.41
C THR A 106 10.58 5.33 -12.52
N THR A 107 9.26 5.55 -12.37
CA THR A 107 8.62 6.84 -12.66
C THR A 107 8.51 7.72 -11.41
N ILE A 108 7.91 7.23 -10.33
CA ILE A 108 7.46 8.09 -9.22
C ILE A 108 7.97 7.68 -7.83
N LEU A 109 8.57 6.50 -7.66
CA LEU A 109 9.15 6.10 -6.37
C LEU A 109 10.55 6.68 -6.17
N ARG A 110 10.90 6.90 -4.90
CA ARG A 110 12.25 7.30 -4.47
C ARG A 110 13.14 6.06 -4.42
N SER A 111 14.32 6.12 -5.02
CA SER A 111 15.21 4.95 -5.15
C SER A 111 15.63 4.35 -3.81
N GLU A 112 16.02 5.19 -2.85
CA GLU A 112 16.53 4.78 -1.53
C GLU A 112 15.43 4.43 -0.52
N THR A 113 14.17 4.79 -0.81
CA THR A 113 13.06 4.50 0.09
C THR A 113 12.70 3.02 0.01
N ARG A 114 12.48 2.41 1.18
CA ARG A 114 11.91 1.06 1.26
C ARG A 114 10.39 1.11 1.14
N TYR A 115 9.89 0.30 0.22
CA TYR A 115 8.47 0.02 0.03
C TYR A 115 8.18 -1.41 0.44
N PHE A 116 6.93 -1.67 0.80
CA PHE A 116 6.53 -2.97 1.32
C PHE A 116 5.26 -3.48 0.66
N VAL A 117 5.16 -4.79 0.60
CA VAL A 117 3.95 -5.55 0.28
C VAL A 117 3.56 -6.32 1.51
N ALA A 118 2.27 -6.35 1.80
CA ALA A 118 1.72 -7.19 2.84
C ALA A 118 0.73 -8.18 2.25
N SER A 119 0.69 -9.39 2.80
CA SER A 119 -0.29 -10.41 2.43
C SER A 119 -1.00 -10.90 3.67
N PHE A 120 -2.33 -10.94 3.62
CA PHE A 120 -3.11 -11.76 4.54
C PHE A 120 -3.19 -13.16 3.97
N VAL A 121 -2.81 -14.16 4.76
CA VAL A 121 -2.70 -15.56 4.33
C VAL A 121 -3.33 -16.49 5.37
N PRO A 122 -3.83 -17.66 4.96
CA PRO A 122 -4.15 -18.73 5.90
C PRO A 122 -2.90 -19.21 6.67
N PRO A 123 -3.07 -19.85 7.84
CA PRO A 123 -1.95 -20.37 8.62
C PRO A 123 -1.07 -21.32 7.82
N GLY A 124 0.24 -21.05 7.79
CA GLY A 124 1.22 -21.90 7.10
C GLY A 124 1.27 -21.74 5.58
N GLU A 125 0.42 -20.89 5.00
CA GLU A 125 0.39 -20.62 3.57
C GLU A 125 1.30 -19.44 3.17
N ARG A 126 1.73 -19.43 1.91
CA ARG A 126 2.52 -18.32 1.34
C ARG A 126 1.73 -17.43 0.39
N LEU A 127 0.57 -17.89 -0.06
CA LEU A 127 -0.28 -17.19 -1.01
C LEU A 127 -1.56 -16.74 -0.31
N GLY A 128 -2.01 -15.55 -0.65
CA GLY A 128 -3.23 -14.97 -0.11
C GLY A 128 -3.49 -13.59 -0.66
N GLN A 129 -4.25 -12.79 0.08
CA GLN A 129 -4.69 -11.48 -0.38
C GLN A 129 -3.57 -10.47 -0.18
N LYS A 130 -3.00 -10.00 -1.30
CA LYS A 130 -1.88 -9.06 -1.31
C LYS A 130 -2.35 -7.61 -1.35
N TYR A 131 -1.61 -6.75 -0.65
CA TYR A 131 -1.79 -5.30 -0.61
C TYR A 131 -0.45 -4.62 -0.92
N HIS A 132 -0.53 -3.65 -1.83
CA HIS A 132 0.59 -2.91 -2.39
C HIS A 132 0.22 -1.43 -2.40
N LEU A 133 1.13 -0.45 -2.38
CA LEU A 133 2.49 -0.47 -1.81
C LEU A 133 2.45 0.28 -0.49
N PHE A 134 3.06 -0.25 0.56
CA PHE A 134 3.23 0.47 1.82
C PHE A 134 4.59 1.20 1.85
N TYR A 135 4.66 2.30 2.58
CA TYR A 135 5.88 3.02 2.89
C TYR A 135 5.79 3.58 4.31
N HIS A 136 6.93 4.01 4.85
CA HIS A 136 6.99 4.74 6.11
C HIS A 136 7.63 6.10 5.85
N ASP A 137 6.96 7.20 6.23
CA ASP A 137 7.45 8.57 6.00
C ASP A 137 8.42 9.08 7.08
N GLY A 138 8.63 8.30 8.13
CA GLY A 138 9.44 8.65 9.29
C GLY A 138 8.59 8.84 10.56
N GLU A 139 7.31 9.12 10.38
CA GLU A 139 6.35 9.29 11.49
C GLU A 139 5.38 8.11 11.57
N ARG A 140 4.86 7.66 10.42
CA ARG A 140 3.82 6.63 10.35
C ARG A 140 3.83 5.88 9.02
N TRP A 141 3.12 4.76 9.02
CA TRP A 141 2.85 3.99 7.81
C TRP A 141 1.92 4.74 6.86
N GLY A 142 2.12 4.51 5.56
CA GLY A 142 1.28 4.98 4.47
C GLY A 142 1.06 3.87 3.46
N LEU A 143 -0.14 3.80 2.89
CA LEU A 143 -0.53 2.90 1.82
C LEU A 143 -0.71 3.73 0.54
N LEU A 144 0.18 3.52 -0.43
CA LEU A 144 0.01 4.07 -1.76
C LEU A 144 -1.14 3.37 -2.50
N GLY A 145 -1.37 2.09 -2.27
CA GLY A 145 -2.34 1.33 -3.04
C GLY A 145 -1.76 0.87 -4.39
N PRO A 146 -2.58 0.26 -5.26
CA PRO A 146 -2.20 -0.17 -6.60
C PRO A 146 -2.07 1.03 -7.55
N ILE A 147 -1.16 1.96 -7.26
CA ILE A 147 -1.02 3.26 -7.96
C ILE A 147 -0.70 3.14 -9.45
N TRP A 148 -0.27 1.98 -9.93
CA TRP A 148 -0.18 1.71 -11.37
C TRP A 148 -1.53 1.82 -12.08
N LEU A 149 -2.66 1.62 -11.40
CA LEU A 149 -3.99 1.82 -11.97
C LEU A 149 -4.23 3.30 -12.32
N VAL A 150 -3.63 4.21 -11.57
CA VAL A 150 -3.71 5.65 -11.80
C VAL A 150 -2.80 6.09 -12.94
N LEU A 151 -1.60 5.50 -13.05
CA LEU A 151 -0.60 5.89 -14.06
C LEU A 151 -0.92 5.37 -15.47
N ARG A 152 -1.67 4.26 -15.60
CA ARG A 152 -2.00 3.68 -16.92
C ARG A 152 -3.01 4.48 -17.72
N SER A 153 -3.79 5.34 -17.06
CA SER A 153 -4.83 6.14 -17.70
C SER A 153 -4.31 7.19 -18.70
N ASP A 154 -2.99 7.37 -18.81
CA ASP A 154 -2.36 8.28 -19.79
C ASP A 154 -1.85 7.55 -21.05
N SER A 155 -1.75 6.22 -21.03
CA SER A 155 -1.21 5.43 -22.16
C SER A 155 -2.25 5.03 -23.22
N GLY A 156 -3.49 5.51 -23.10
CA GLY A 156 -4.62 5.23 -24.01
C GLY A 156 -5.11 6.42 -24.83
N ARG A 157 -4.39 7.55 -24.79
CA ARG A 157 -4.60 8.69 -25.69
C ARG A 157 -3.30 8.96 -26.45
N ALA A 158 -3.02 8.13 -27.44
CA ALA A 158 -2.13 8.43 -28.55
C ALA A 158 -2.92 8.17 -29.84
#